data_AF-A0ABD6CYV1-F1
#
_entry.id   AF-A0ABD6CYV1-F1
#
_cell.length_a   1.000
_cell.length_b   1.000
_cell.length_c   1.000
_cell.angle_alpha   90.00
_cell.angle_beta   90.00
_cell.angle_gamma   90.00
#
_symmetry.space_group_name_H-M   'P 1'
#
loop_
_entity.id
_entity.type
_entity.pdbx_description
1 polymer ?
#
loop_
_entity_poly.entity_id
_entity_poly.type
_entity_poly.pdbx_seq_one_letter_code
_entity_poly.pdbx_strand_id
1 'polypeptide(L)'
;MSKDDETFRSTVAAGFQSQFDADAETADAAASKAAAFRSEVAEDLTAEELLDAVADADDYEDVAHRYDLVIGTLAAEHEDCTDSRPYRLAGFDDLAADPEIGA
;
A
#
# COMPACT_ATOMS: atom_id res chain seq x y z
N MET A 1 -10.39 12.46 -7.74
CA MET A 1 -10.05 12.40 -6.31
C MET A 1 -11.06 13.23 -5.54
N SER A 2 -11.75 12.62 -4.58
CA SER A 2 -12.70 13.29 -3.68
C SER A 2 -11.94 13.94 -2.53
N LYS A 3 -12.54 14.94 -1.85
CA LYS A 3 -11.96 15.57 -0.65
C LYS A 3 -11.64 14.57 0.46
N ASP A 4 -12.44 13.51 0.53
CA ASP A 4 -12.28 12.42 1.46
C ASP A 4 -11.02 11.59 1.17
N ASP A 5 -10.76 11.32 -0.12
CA ASP A 5 -9.58 10.61 -0.60
C ASP A 5 -8.28 11.42 -0.41
N GLU A 6 -8.35 12.75 -0.58
CA GLU A 6 -7.24 13.65 -0.25
C GLU A 6 -6.92 13.63 1.25
N THR A 7 -7.95 13.58 2.10
CA THR A 7 -7.80 13.51 3.56
C THR A 7 -7.20 12.18 3.98
N PHE A 8 -7.69 11.07 3.40
CA PHE A 8 -7.12 9.74 3.56
C PHE A 8 -5.64 9.73 3.18
N ARG A 9 -5.29 10.17 1.96
CA ARG A 9 -3.91 10.24 1.47
C ARG A 9 -3.01 11.04 2.41
N SER A 10 -3.43 12.23 2.83
CA SER A 10 -2.62 13.07 3.72
C SER A 10 -2.40 12.40 5.09
N THR A 11 -3.38 11.65 5.59
CA THR A 11 -3.30 10.96 6.88
C THR A 11 -2.35 9.77 6.79
N VAL A 12 -2.44 8.96 5.73
CA VAL A 12 -1.53 7.83 5.49
C VAL A 12 -0.09 8.32 5.34
N ALA A 13 0.16 9.36 4.53
CA ALA A 13 1.50 9.89 4.35
C ALA A 13 2.12 10.43 5.66
N ALA A 14 1.32 11.09 6.50
CA ALA A 14 1.75 11.54 7.82
C ALA A 14 2.01 10.36 8.78
N GLY A 15 1.15 9.34 8.75
CA GLY A 15 1.30 8.13 9.55
C GLY A 15 2.58 7.37 9.20
N PHE A 16 2.90 7.22 7.91
CA PHE A 16 4.13 6.56 7.46
C PHE A 16 5.39 7.26 7.95
N GLN A 17 5.46 8.59 7.84
CA GLN A 17 6.61 9.36 8.34
C GLN A 17 6.71 9.34 9.86
N SER A 18 5.58 9.46 10.57
CA SER A 18 5.59 9.63 12.02
C SER A 18 5.66 8.33 12.81
N GLN A 19 5.06 7.23 12.31
CA GLN A 19 4.93 5.97 13.03
C GLN A 19 5.98 4.95 12.60
N PHE A 20 6.39 5.01 11.33
CA PHE A 20 7.30 4.02 10.73
C PHE A 20 8.63 4.62 10.27
N ASP A 21 8.88 5.91 10.55
CA ASP A 21 10.09 6.65 10.15
C ASP A 21 10.37 6.58 8.63
N ALA A 22 9.32 6.41 7.81
CA ALA A 22 9.46 6.29 6.38
C ALA A 22 9.84 7.63 5.74
N ASP A 23 10.74 7.61 4.74
CA ASP A 23 11.05 8.79 3.94
C ASP A 23 9.82 9.33 3.20
N ALA A 24 9.84 10.63 2.88
CA ALA A 24 8.74 11.32 2.23
C ALA A 24 8.31 10.70 0.89
N GLU A 25 9.25 10.13 0.13
CA GLU A 25 8.96 9.44 -1.12
C GLU A 25 8.13 8.17 -0.88
N THR A 26 8.57 7.32 0.05
CA THR A 26 7.86 6.10 0.46
C THR A 26 6.49 6.42 1.03
N ALA A 27 6.40 7.44 1.87
CA ALA A 27 5.14 7.86 2.47
C ALA A 27 4.13 8.40 1.43
N ASP A 28 4.58 9.18 0.45
CA ASP A 28 3.72 9.68 -0.63
C ASP A 28 3.26 8.55 -1.56
N ALA A 29 4.17 7.62 -1.88
CA ALA A 29 3.86 6.44 -2.66
C ALA A 29 2.82 5.55 -1.95
N ALA A 30 3.02 5.26 -0.66
CA ALA A 30 2.11 4.43 0.14
C ALA A 30 0.71 5.04 0.17
N ALA A 31 0.64 6.35 0.41
CA ALA A 31 -0.60 7.08 0.47
C ALA A 31 -1.32 7.13 -0.89
N SER A 32 -0.58 7.36 -1.98
CA SER A 32 -1.15 7.41 -3.33
C SER A 32 -1.67 6.04 -3.78
N LYS A 33 -0.92 4.97 -3.48
CA LYS A 33 -1.30 3.59 -3.78
C LYS A 33 -2.49 3.12 -2.94
N ALA A 34 -2.52 3.46 -1.65
CA ALA A 34 -3.62 3.14 -0.75
C ALA A 34 -4.91 3.88 -1.14
N ALA A 35 -4.81 5.14 -1.55
CA ALA A 35 -5.96 5.90 -2.04
C ALA A 35 -6.57 5.26 -3.31
N ALA A 36 -5.72 4.79 -4.23
CA ALA A 36 -6.17 4.04 -5.39
C ALA A 36 -6.86 2.72 -5.00
N PHE A 37 -6.23 1.92 -4.12
CA PHE A 37 -6.81 0.66 -3.62
C PHE A 37 -8.18 0.90 -2.96
N ARG A 38 -8.25 1.89 -2.08
CA ARG A 38 -9.49 2.29 -1.43
C ARG A 38 -10.57 2.66 -2.45
N SER A 39 -10.26 3.50 -3.43
CA SER A 39 -11.24 3.94 -4.42
C SER A 39 -11.73 2.83 -5.35
N GLU A 40 -10.92 1.80 -5.60
CA GLU A 40 -11.22 0.76 -6.60
C GLU A 40 -11.69 -0.56 -6.00
N VAL A 41 -11.32 -0.85 -4.75
CA VAL A 41 -11.51 -2.15 -4.12
C VAL A 41 -12.22 -2.03 -2.76
N ALA A 42 -11.77 -1.09 -1.92
CA ALA A 42 -12.17 -1.03 -0.52
C ALA A 42 -12.61 0.39 -0.12
N GLU A 43 -13.73 0.89 -0.64
CA GLU A 43 -14.18 2.28 -0.44
C GLU A 43 -14.34 2.67 1.05
N ASP A 44 -14.69 1.70 1.89
CA ASP A 44 -14.87 1.88 3.33
C ASP A 44 -13.55 1.86 4.13
N LEU A 45 -12.41 1.51 3.51
CA LEU A 45 -11.11 1.45 4.20
C LEU A 45 -10.73 2.83 4.76
N THR A 46 -10.48 2.89 6.07
CA THR A 46 -10.00 4.11 6.72
C THR A 46 -8.47 4.15 6.82
N ALA A 47 -7.92 5.37 6.95
CA ALA A 47 -6.47 5.54 7.09
C ALA A 47 -5.96 4.92 8.40
N GLU A 48 -6.77 4.96 9.46
CA GLU A 48 -6.44 4.39 10.76
C GLU A 48 -6.37 2.86 10.69
N GLU A 49 -7.35 2.21 10.05
CA GLU A 49 -7.33 0.74 9.84
C GLU A 49 -6.11 0.29 9.05
N LEU A 50 -5.75 1.02 7.98
CA LEU A 50 -4.55 0.71 7.20
C LEU A 50 -3.28 0.85 8.03
N LEU A 51 -3.13 1.95 8.78
CA LEU A 51 -1.93 2.20 9.58
C LEU A 51 -1.80 1.19 10.73
N ASP A 52 -2.90 0.83 11.38
CA ASP A 52 -2.93 -0.19 12.43
C ASP A 52 -2.52 -1.56 11.86
N ALA A 53 -3.06 -1.95 10.71
CA ALA A 53 -2.69 -3.20 10.04
C ALA A 53 -1.19 -3.23 9.64
N VAL A 54 -0.62 -2.10 9.18
CA VAL A 54 0.81 -2.01 8.85
C VAL A 54 1.68 -2.10 10.11
N ALA A 55 1.20 -1.56 11.24
CA ALA A 55 1.88 -1.68 12.52
C ALA A 55 1.85 -3.11 13.08
N ASP A 56 0.74 -3.84 12.91
CA ASP A 56 0.57 -5.22 13.36
C ASP A 56 1.36 -6.23 12.50
N ALA A 57 1.59 -5.92 11.23
CA ALA A 57 2.40 -6.69 10.29
C ALA A 57 3.91 -6.65 10.61
N ASP A 58 4.34 -7.08 11.80
CA ASP A 58 5.73 -7.03 12.25
C ASP A 58 6.63 -8.15 11.69
N ASP A 59 6.10 -9.01 10.81
CA ASP A 59 6.86 -10.10 10.14
C ASP A 59 8.02 -9.59 9.26
N TYR A 60 8.05 -8.31 8.90
CA TYR A 60 9.09 -7.70 8.06
C TYR A 60 9.76 -6.53 8.77
N GLU A 61 11.08 -6.38 8.65
CA GLU A 61 11.78 -5.19 9.17
C GLU A 61 11.47 -3.93 8.34
N ASP A 62 11.23 -4.09 7.04
CA ASP A 62 10.98 -2.98 6.11
C ASP A 62 9.48 -2.65 6.01
N VAL A 63 9.12 -1.39 6.26
CA VAL A 63 7.73 -0.91 6.25
C VAL A 63 7.06 -1.07 4.88
N ALA A 64 7.79 -1.00 3.77
CA ALA A 64 7.22 -1.20 2.45
C ALA A 64 6.73 -2.65 2.27
N HIS A 65 7.49 -3.63 2.79
CA HIS A 65 7.06 -5.02 2.80
C HIS A 65 5.89 -5.29 3.74
N ARG A 66 5.85 -4.64 4.92
CA ARG A 66 4.67 -4.69 5.80
C ARG A 66 3.42 -4.17 5.08
N TYR A 67 3.53 -3.03 4.41
CA TYR A 67 2.47 -2.45 3.60
C TYR A 67 2.02 -3.40 2.49
N ASP A 68 2.95 -4.02 1.76
CA ASP A 68 2.61 -4.96 0.69
C ASP A 68 1.86 -6.19 1.17
N LEU A 69 2.22 -6.70 2.36
CA LEU A 69 1.50 -7.78 3.03
C LEU A 69 0.07 -7.36 3.37
N VAL A 70 -0.11 -6.17 3.96
CA VAL A 70 -1.42 -5.63 4.33
C VAL A 70 -2.30 -5.43 3.11
N ILE A 71 -1.80 -4.80 2.05
CA ILE A 71 -2.53 -4.63 0.79
C ILE A 71 -2.91 -5.98 0.17
N GLY A 72 -2.00 -6.95 0.22
CA GLY A 72 -2.29 -8.32 -0.23
C GLY A 72 -3.39 -9.01 0.58
N THR A 73 -3.40 -8.80 1.90
CA THR A 73 -4.37 -9.38 2.83
C THR A 73 -5.74 -8.75 2.63
N LEU A 74 -5.82 -7.41 2.68
CA LEU A 74 -7.07 -6.67 2.43
C LEU A 74 -7.68 -7.04 1.08
N ALA A 75 -6.86 -7.08 0.02
CA ALA A 75 -7.34 -7.48 -1.30
C ALA A 75 -7.92 -8.90 -1.33
N ALA A 76 -7.37 -9.84 -0.56
CA ALA A 76 -7.87 -11.21 -0.50
C ALA A 76 -9.24 -11.31 0.20
N GLU A 77 -9.61 -10.33 1.02
CA GLU A 77 -10.94 -10.23 1.64
C GLU A 77 -12.00 -9.69 0.66
N HIS A 78 -11.58 -9.06 -0.43
CA HIS A 78 -12.46 -8.54 -1.48
C HIS A 78 -12.45 -9.46 -2.71
N GLU A 79 -13.53 -10.24 -2.90
CA GLU A 79 -13.65 -11.22 -3.99
C GLU A 79 -13.49 -10.60 -5.40
N ASP A 80 -13.81 -9.32 -5.55
CA ASP A 80 -13.67 -8.57 -6.81
C ASP A 80 -12.22 -8.12 -7.10
N CYS A 81 -11.30 -8.22 -6.14
CA CYS A 81 -9.90 -7.86 -6.33
C CYS A 81 -9.10 -9.03 -6.92
N THR A 82 -8.89 -9.02 -8.23
CA THR A 82 -8.14 -10.09 -8.92
C THR A 82 -6.62 -9.90 -8.91
N ASP A 83 -6.14 -8.68 -8.66
CA ASP A 83 -4.71 -8.36 -8.62
C ASP A 83 -4.42 -7.16 -7.72
N SER A 84 -3.76 -7.40 -6.58
CA SER A 84 -3.38 -6.34 -5.64
C SER A 84 -2.00 -5.73 -5.90
N ARG A 85 -1.23 -6.28 -6.84
CA ARG A 85 0.11 -5.79 -7.18
C ARG A 85 0.15 -4.32 -7.64
N PRO A 86 -0.84 -3.77 -8.37
CA PRO A 86 -0.85 -2.36 -8.75
C PRO A 86 -0.80 -1.40 -7.54
N TYR A 87 -1.25 -1.87 -6.38
CA TYR A 87 -1.35 -1.10 -5.13
C TYR A 87 -0.18 -1.31 -4.18
N ARG A 88 0.78 -2.17 -4.51
CA ARG A 88 1.96 -2.44 -3.68
C ARG A 88 3.08 -1.40 -3.90
N LEU A 89 3.88 -1.18 -2.87
CA LEU A 89 5.05 -0.29 -2.84
C LEU A 89 6.27 -0.95 -3.46
N ALA A 90 6.50 -2.24 -3.16
CA ALA A 90 7.34 -3.05 -4.03
C ALA A 90 6.54 -3.28 -5.32
N GLY A 91 6.55 -2.26 -6.18
CA GLY A 91 6.42 -2.51 -7.59
C GLY A 91 7.44 -3.58 -7.96
N PHE A 92 7.17 -4.34 -9.01
CA PHE A 92 8.28 -5.05 -9.62
C PHE A 92 9.37 -4.00 -9.86
N ASP A 93 10.49 -4.12 -9.15
CA ASP A 93 11.75 -3.54 -9.61
C ASP A 93 11.85 -3.85 -11.11
N ASP A 94 12.53 -3.02 -11.90
CA ASP A 94 12.77 -3.20 -13.35
C ASP A 94 13.29 -4.61 -13.76
N LEU A 95 13.46 -5.52 -12.80
CA LEU A 95 13.63 -6.97 -12.89
C LEU A 95 12.30 -7.77 -12.97
N ALA A 96 11.18 -7.15 -13.37
CA ALA A 96 9.93 -7.83 -13.73
C ALA A 96 10.13 -8.71 -14.98
N ALA A 97 10.83 -9.83 -14.82
CA ALA A 97 11.32 -10.72 -15.87
C ALA A 97 12.17 -10.00 -16.93
N ASP A 98 13.49 -10.04 -16.75
CA ASP A 98 14.40 -9.95 -17.89
C ASP A 98 13.95 -11.02 -18.91
N PRO A 99 13.45 -10.66 -20.11
CA PRO A 99 12.97 -11.63 -21.08
C PRO A 99 14.09 -12.53 -21.61
N GLU A 100 15.34 -12.26 -21.25
CA GLU A 100 16.51 -13.07 -21.59
C GLU A 100 16.80 -14.19 -20.57
N ILE A 101 16.14 -14.24 -19.41
CA ILE A 101 16.22 -15.37 -18.45
C ILE A 101 15.16 -16.43 -18.84
N GLY A 102 15.08 -16.76 -20.13
CA GLY A 102 14.05 -17.65 -20.67
C GLY A 102 14.17 -17.99 -22.15
N ALA A 103 15.35 -17.87 -22.76
CA ALA A 103 15.61 -18.29 -24.14
C ALA A 103 16.81 -19.23 -24.24
#